data_AF-A0A349Z6B4-F1
#
_entry.id   AF-A0A349Z6B4-F1
#
_cell.length_a   1.000
_cell.length_b   1.000
_cell.length_c   1.000
_cell.angle_alpha   90.00
_cell.angle_beta   90.00
_cell.angle_gamma   90.00
#
_symmetry.space_group_name_H-M   'P 1'
#
loop_
_entity.id
_entity.type
_entity.pdbx_description
1 polymer ?
#
loop_
_entity_poly.entity_id
_entity_poly.type
_entity_poly.pdbx_seq_one_letter_code
_entity_poly.pdbx_strand_id
1 'polypeptide(L)' 'LEEVGKQFDVTRERIRQIEAKALRKLRHPSRSEQLRSFLDE' A
#
# COMPACT_ATOMS: atom_id res chain seq x y z
N LEU A 1 -3.34 10.79 -2.41
CA LEU A 1 -1.89 10.86 -2.70
C LEU A 1 -1.30 12.26 -2.48
N GLU A 2 -2.00 13.34 -2.87
CA GLU A 2 -1.49 14.71 -2.71
C GLU A 2 -1.37 15.17 -1.26
N GLU A 3 -2.39 14.92 -0.43
CA GLU A 3 -2.36 15.23 1.00
C GLU A 3 -1.24 14.47 1.73
N VAL A 4 -1.12 13.17 1.45
CA VAL A 4 -0.03 12.32 1.95
C VAL A 4 1.33 12.85 1.47
N GLY A 5 1.45 13.27 0.21
CA GLY A 5 2.67 13.89 -0.31
C GLY A 5 3.08 15.13 0.50
N LYS A 6 2.13 16.01 0.84
CA LYS A 6 2.38 17.18 1.69
C LYS A 6 2.77 16.81 3.12
N GLN A 7 2.12 15.82 3.72
CA GLN A 7 2.43 15.37 5.09
C GLN A 7 3.83 14.78 5.22
N PHE A 8 4.30 14.07 4.19
CA PHE A 8 5.58 13.38 4.19
C PHE A 8 6.67 14.15 3.41
N ASP A 9 6.41 15.39 2.99
CA ASP A 9 7.29 16.24 2.17
C ASP A 9 7.88 15.50 0.95
N VAL A 10 7.03 14.79 0.22
CA VAL A 10 7.39 14.02 -0.96
C VAL A 10 6.41 14.24 -2.10
N THR A 11 6.87 14.00 -3.31
CA THR A 11 6.03 14.18 -4.50
C THR A 11 4.89 13.16 -4.55
N ARG A 12 3.79 13.53 -5.22
CA ARG A 12 2.66 12.64 -5.49
C ARG A 12 3.09 11.34 -6.17
N GLU A 13 4.03 11.41 -7.12
CA GLU A 13 4.54 10.22 -7.80
C GLU A 13 5.37 9.33 -6.88
N ARG A 14 6.09 9.92 -5.92
CA ARG A 14 6.80 9.13 -4.91
C ARG A 14 5.85 8.33 -4.03
N ILE A 15 4.74 8.93 -3.58
CA ILE A 15 3.69 8.20 -2.84
C ILE A 15 3.11 7.07 -3.70
N ARG A 16 2.83 7.33 -4.99
CA ARG A 16 2.32 6.32 -5.93
C ARG A 16 3.26 5.11 -6.07
N GLN A 17 4.57 5.36 -6.18
CA GLN A 17 5.58 4.30 -6.24
C GLN A 17 5.64 3.48 -4.95
N ILE A 18 5.56 4.15 -3.79
CA ILE A 18 5.56 3.48 -2.47
C ILE A 18 4.33 2.59 -2.34
N GLU A 19 3.15 3.09 -2.70
CA GLU A 19 1.89 2.35 -2.70
C GLU A 19 1.99 1.10 -3.58
N ALA A 20 2.41 1.23 -4.84
CA ALA A 20 2.58 0.09 -5.74
C ALA A 20 3.56 -0.97 -5.17
N LYS A 21 4.67 -0.52 -4.57
CA LYS A 21 5.65 -1.41 -3.92
C LYS A 21 5.07 -2.09 -2.68
N ALA A 22 4.27 -1.39 -1.88
CA ALA A 22 3.62 -1.93 -0.69
C ALA A 22 2.55 -2.96 -1.06
N LEU A 23 1.68 -2.65 -2.01
CA LEU A 23 0.67 -3.57 -2.54
C LEU A 23 1.31 -4.86 -3.06
N ARG A 24 2.41 -4.74 -3.83
CA ARG A 24 3.16 -5.91 -4.30
C ARG A 24 3.67 -6.78 -3.15
N LYS A 25 4.13 -6.18 -2.04
CA LYS A 25 4.56 -6.93 -0.85
C LYS A 25 3.37 -7.59 -0.15
N LEU A 26 2.25 -6.89 0.01
CA LEU A 26 1.07 -7.41 0.70
C LEU A 26 0.41 -8.58 -0.04
N ARG A 27 0.56 -8.67 -1.37
CA ARG A 27 0.12 -9.83 -2.17
C ARG A 27 0.89 -11.14 -1.89
N HIS A 28 2.02 -11.10 -1.18
CA HIS A 28 2.75 -12.32 -0.84
C HIS A 28 1.91 -13.21 0.11
N PRO A 29 1.87 -14.54 -0.07
CA PRO A 29 1.02 -15.43 0.74
C PRO A 29 1.19 -15.23 2.24
N SER A 30 2.44 -15.18 2.72
CA SER A 30 2.74 -15.02 4.16
C SER A 30 2.26 -13.70 4.78
N ARG A 31 1.93 -12.68 3.98
CA ARG A 31 1.42 -11.38 4.45
C ARG A 31 -0.07 -11.22 4.21
N SER A 32 -0.55 -11.75 3.08
CA SER A 32 -1.97 -11.74 2.74
C SER A 32 -2.79 -12.71 3.58
N GLU A 33 -2.21 -13.76 4.14
CA GLU A 33 -2.92 -14.76 4.95
C GLU A 33 -3.74 -14.13 6.10
N GLN A 34 -3.14 -13.19 6.85
CA GLN A 34 -3.84 -12.47 7.93
C GLN A 34 -4.96 -11.55 7.43
N LEU A 35 -4.92 -11.17 6.16
CA LEU A 35 -5.90 -10.27 5.54
C LEU A 35 -7.01 -11.02 4.80
N ARG A 36 -6.81 -12.32 4.50
CA ARG A 36 -7.76 -13.14 3.74
C ARG A 36 -9.09 -13.32 4.45
N SER A 37 -9.10 -13.45 5.78
CA SER A 37 -10.33 -13.59 6.56
C SER A 37 -11.27 -12.39 6.49
N PHE A 38 -10.80 -11.24 5.98
CA PHE A 38 -11.62 -10.05 5.76
C PHE A 38 -12.21 -9.98 4.34
N LEU A 39 -11.88 -10.93 3.46
CA LEU A 39 -12.39 -10.99 2.08
C LEU A 39 -13.58 -11.94 1.93
N ASP A 40 -13.93 -12.69 2.97
CA ASP A 40 -15.06 -13.62 2.95
C ASP A 40 -16.37 -12.86 3.26
N GLU A 41 -17.17 -12.62 2.21
CA GLU A 41 -18.63 -12.37 2.25
C GLU A 41 -19.35 -13.50 1.49
#